data_AF-A0A1D8TY36-F1
#
_entry.id   AF-A0A1D8TY36-F1
#
_cell.length_a   1.000
_cell.length_b   1.000
_cell.length_c   1.000
_cell.angle_alpha   90.00
_cell.angle_beta   90.00
_cell.angle_gamma   90.00
#
_symmetry.space_group_name_H-M   'P 1'
#
loop_
_entity.id
_entity.type
_entity.pdbx_description
1 polymer ?
#
loop_
_entity_poly.entity_id
_entity_poly.type
_entity_poly.pdbx_seq_one_letter_code
_entity_poly.pdbx_strand_id
1 'polypeptide(L)'
;MTITAKPEKTYGLIVGIEQYQATNWNVDGPVHDAIKFADWLLSQGVPTDNIRLCLSPLNGNSKLVKEFEINSEPATEQNIVDIITNDLSQKSGDLLFMFWAGHGLITSERNRRLLCADASKTNWQNLDFNSLLLLLGSDSFRIPHHICIVDACANYLLESRGRPNNLGGKQFPSGKPRKDSQQFVLLATREGETAKVNSSAKTGYFSQAVREALAHHDWLPDMKVVADHVKQQFDSLNKQQLPTYFYRRSWDSDIDVYHPNPFEVAHNIPTSQARKFVDRYQPLEELHQLFQDNTIVAITDRTGKGGVGKTELAIRYSWYNLENYPGGCCWLNLQGVDIVTQLSEFAFVNDFPGFPMPKNLSIASQLAYCWKKWQPGKVLLVFDNVTNIDQIKDYLPPMGSRFRVLITTRSSQLPYRSLPLGELPETEALELLAQLLGKELVQKELEFATKLCQFVGCVPLGLYNAAALYSKPGST
;
A
#
# COMPACT_ATOMS: atom_id res chain seq x y z
N MET A 1 -1.86 -13.92 19.49
CA MET A 1 -1.56 -15.25 18.92
C MET A 1 -0.10 -15.55 19.14
N THR A 2 0.22 -16.73 19.65
CA THR A 2 1.56 -17.03 20.15
C THR A 2 2.25 -18.06 19.24
N ILE A 3 3.16 -17.58 18.39
CA ILE A 3 4.19 -18.47 17.83
C ILE A 3 5.00 -18.98 19.02
N THR A 4 5.23 -20.28 19.12
CA THR A 4 6.06 -20.85 20.19
C THR A 4 7.39 -21.24 19.57
N ALA A 5 8.48 -20.66 20.08
CA ALA A 5 9.82 -20.95 19.62
C ALA A 5 10.80 -20.80 20.78
N LYS A 6 11.86 -21.61 20.79
CA LYS A 6 12.96 -21.43 21.74
C LYS A 6 14.08 -20.56 21.13
N PRO A 7 14.77 -19.71 21.92
CA PRO A 7 15.87 -18.90 21.40
C PRO A 7 16.95 -19.73 20.73
N GLU A 8 17.34 -20.86 21.33
CA GLU A 8 18.37 -21.77 20.80
C GLU A 8 17.99 -22.46 19.49
N LYS A 9 16.69 -22.46 19.14
CA LYS A 9 16.14 -23.00 17.89
C LYS A 9 15.67 -21.91 16.93
N THR A 10 15.98 -20.65 17.20
CA THR A 10 15.64 -19.53 16.33
C THR A 10 16.82 -19.17 15.46
N TYR A 11 16.52 -18.85 14.20
CA TYR A 11 17.47 -18.31 13.23
C TYR A 11 17.10 -16.86 12.92
N GLY A 12 18.11 -16.00 12.79
CA GLY A 12 17.94 -14.60 12.41
C GLY A 12 18.42 -14.33 10.99
N LEU A 13 17.65 -13.62 10.18
CA LEU A 13 18.13 -12.97 8.95
C LEU A 13 17.92 -11.47 9.09
N ILE A 14 19.00 -10.74 9.36
CA ILE A 14 18.96 -9.33 9.74
C ILE A 14 19.67 -8.52 8.67
N VAL A 15 18.93 -7.67 7.97
CA VAL A 15 19.42 -6.92 6.81
C VAL A 15 19.31 -5.42 7.05
N GLY A 16 20.41 -4.69 6.89
CA GLY A 16 20.46 -3.23 7.03
C GLY A 16 21.27 -2.59 5.90
N ILE A 17 20.63 -1.78 5.06
CA ILE A 17 21.24 -1.23 3.84
C ILE A 17 21.22 0.29 3.89
N GLU A 18 22.41 0.90 4.02
CA GLU A 18 22.57 2.35 4.01
C GLU A 18 23.25 2.85 2.73
N GLN A 19 24.22 2.08 2.23
CA GLN A 19 24.95 2.40 1.00
C GLN A 19 24.48 1.53 -0.16
N TYR A 20 24.17 2.18 -1.28
CA TYR A 20 23.78 1.54 -2.54
C TYR A 20 24.81 1.82 -3.65
N GLN A 21 24.94 0.89 -4.60
CA GLN A 21 25.94 1.00 -5.66
C GLN A 21 25.65 2.16 -6.63
N ALA A 22 26.57 3.12 -6.71
CA ALA A 22 26.58 4.19 -7.73
C ALA A 22 25.26 4.99 -7.85
N THR A 23 24.56 5.20 -6.72
CA THR A 23 23.32 5.96 -6.64
C THR A 23 23.41 7.06 -5.59
N ASN A 24 22.40 7.94 -5.56
CA ASN A 24 22.16 8.89 -4.49
C ASN A 24 21.08 8.37 -3.51
N TRP A 25 20.91 7.06 -3.42
CA TRP A 25 19.88 6.40 -2.60
C TRP A 25 20.34 6.14 -1.17
N ASN A 26 21.52 6.64 -0.80
CA ASN A 26 22.06 6.39 0.53
C ASN A 26 21.14 6.96 1.63
N VAL A 27 20.97 6.18 2.69
CA VAL A 27 20.12 6.51 3.84
C VAL A 27 20.83 6.09 5.12
N ASP A 28 20.98 6.98 6.09
CA ASP A 28 21.60 6.67 7.39
C ASP A 28 20.53 6.12 8.35
N GLY A 29 20.84 5.07 9.10
CA GLY A 29 19.95 4.46 10.09
C GLY A 29 19.71 2.96 9.91
N PRO A 30 19.46 2.41 8.70
CA PRO A 30 19.19 0.98 8.52
C PRO A 30 20.21 0.02 9.13
N VAL A 31 21.51 0.34 9.10
CA VAL A 31 22.52 -0.52 9.76
C VAL A 31 22.45 -0.41 11.28
N HIS A 32 22.16 0.77 11.82
CA HIS A 32 21.92 0.94 13.26
C HIS A 32 20.72 0.12 13.73
N ASP A 33 19.64 0.11 12.96
CA ASP A 33 18.45 -0.68 13.29
C ASP A 33 18.72 -2.18 13.19
N ALA A 34 19.38 -2.63 12.12
CA ALA A 34 19.78 -4.02 11.96
C ALA A 34 20.63 -4.51 13.14
N ILE A 35 21.64 -3.75 13.56
CA ILE A 35 22.47 -4.10 14.70
C ILE A 35 21.66 -4.16 15.99
N LYS A 36 20.74 -3.22 16.24
CA LYS A 36 19.87 -3.25 17.43
C LYS A 36 18.92 -4.46 17.45
N PHE A 37 18.40 -4.90 16.29
CA PHE A 37 17.59 -6.12 16.22
C PHE A 37 18.43 -7.38 16.43
N ALA A 38 19.65 -7.43 15.87
CA ALA A 38 20.57 -8.53 16.11
C ALA A 38 20.99 -8.61 17.59
N ASP A 39 21.31 -7.47 18.20
CA ASP A 39 21.63 -7.35 19.63
C ASP A 39 20.46 -7.78 20.52
N TRP A 40 19.24 -7.39 20.16
CA TRP A 40 18.05 -7.88 20.83
C TRP A 40 17.95 -9.41 20.75
N LEU A 41 18.11 -10.03 19.58
CA LEU A 41 18.10 -11.51 19.47
C LEU A 41 19.18 -12.17 20.34
N LEU A 42 20.40 -11.63 20.37
CA LEU A 42 21.47 -12.11 21.26
C LEU A 42 21.06 -12.01 22.73
N SER A 43 20.48 -10.87 23.14
CA SER A 43 20.01 -10.64 24.51
C SER A 43 18.90 -11.62 24.95
N GLN A 44 18.14 -12.16 23.98
CA GLN A 44 17.11 -13.17 24.22
C GLN A 44 17.66 -14.60 24.22
N GLY A 45 18.97 -14.78 24.00
CA GLY A 45 19.65 -16.08 24.02
C GLY A 45 19.67 -16.79 22.66
N VAL A 46 19.39 -16.10 21.55
CA VAL A 46 19.59 -16.66 20.21
C VAL A 46 21.10 -16.82 19.95
N PRO A 47 21.59 -18.01 19.57
CA PRO A 47 23.02 -18.23 19.34
C PRO A 47 23.58 -17.33 18.24
N THR A 48 24.80 -16.81 18.45
CA THR A 48 25.53 -15.99 17.46
C THR A 48 25.59 -16.66 16.09
N ASP A 49 25.87 -17.97 16.05
CA ASP A 49 25.95 -18.77 14.81
C ASP A 49 24.61 -18.97 14.10
N ASN A 50 23.48 -18.67 14.75
CA ASN A 50 22.15 -18.75 14.15
C ASN A 50 21.69 -17.42 13.53
N ILE A 51 22.44 -16.33 13.71
CA ILE A 51 22.09 -15.02 13.18
C ILE A 51 22.95 -14.74 11.95
N ARG A 52 22.29 -14.48 10.82
CA ARG A 52 22.89 -14.01 9.57
C ARG A 52 22.68 -12.52 9.48
N LEU A 53 23.78 -11.78 9.49
CA LEU A 53 23.77 -10.32 9.47
C LEU A 53 24.28 -9.83 8.12
N CYS A 54 23.43 -9.17 7.33
CA CYS A 54 23.76 -8.64 6.02
C CYS A 54 23.72 -7.12 6.05
N LEU A 55 24.87 -6.45 5.92
CA LEU A 55 24.96 -5.00 6.07
C LEU A 55 25.60 -4.32 4.86
N SER A 56 25.21 -3.07 4.64
CA SER A 56 25.88 -2.13 3.72
C SER A 56 26.01 -0.77 4.39
N PRO A 57 26.99 -0.58 5.29
CA PRO A 57 27.12 0.64 6.08
C PRO A 57 27.65 1.81 5.26
N LEU A 58 27.21 3.02 5.59
CA LEU A 58 27.93 4.22 5.17
C LEU A 58 29.33 4.24 5.79
N ASN A 59 30.28 4.90 5.13
CA ASN A 59 31.67 5.03 5.61
C ASN A 59 31.77 5.51 7.08
N GLY A 60 30.87 6.40 7.51
CA GLY A 60 30.84 6.89 8.88
C GLY A 60 30.39 5.86 9.92
N ASN A 61 29.70 4.80 9.50
CA ASN A 61 29.16 3.75 10.36
C ASN A 61 29.99 2.45 10.32
N SER A 62 31.10 2.40 9.56
CA SER A 62 31.93 1.18 9.46
C SER A 62 32.54 0.73 10.78
N LYS A 63 32.77 1.66 11.73
CA LYS A 63 33.27 1.33 13.07
C LYS A 63 32.24 0.53 13.87
N LEU A 64 30.97 0.92 13.81
CA LEU A 64 29.86 0.24 14.47
C LEU A 64 29.78 -1.23 14.05
N VAL A 65 29.94 -1.51 12.76
CA VAL A 65 29.92 -2.88 12.22
C VAL A 65 31.12 -3.70 12.70
N LYS A 66 32.31 -3.11 12.76
CA LYS A 66 33.54 -3.81 13.20
C LYS A 66 33.57 -4.14 14.69
N GLU A 67 32.87 -3.36 15.50
CA GLU A 67 32.82 -3.55 16.96
C GLU A 67 31.69 -4.50 17.39
N PHE A 68 30.78 -4.85 16.47
CA PHE A 68 29.68 -5.77 16.77
C PHE A 68 30.16 -7.23 16.74
N GLU A 69 29.59 -8.06 17.61
CA GLU A 69 30.05 -9.44 17.83
C GLU A 69 29.82 -10.37 16.63
N ILE A 70 28.77 -10.10 15.84
CA ILE A 70 28.40 -10.92 14.68
C ILE A 70 29.11 -10.40 13.44
N ASN A 71 29.86 -11.27 12.76
CA ASN A 71 30.42 -10.96 11.45
C ASN A 71 29.29 -10.71 10.43
N SER A 72 29.33 -9.55 9.78
CA SER A 72 28.36 -9.22 8.74
C SER A 72 28.86 -9.58 7.34
N GLU A 73 27.96 -10.05 6.48
CA GLU A 73 28.17 -10.19 5.05
C GLU A 73 27.68 -8.93 4.30
N PRO A 74 28.22 -8.60 3.11
CA PRO A 74 27.66 -7.56 2.26
C PRO A 74 26.19 -7.84 1.91
N ALA A 75 25.32 -6.85 2.06
CA ALA A 75 23.88 -6.96 1.76
C ALA A 75 23.54 -6.94 0.25
N THR A 76 24.28 -7.70 -0.57
CA THR A 76 24.02 -7.85 -2.00
C THR A 76 22.90 -8.86 -2.24
N GLU A 77 22.24 -8.78 -3.41
CA GLU A 77 21.21 -9.75 -3.80
C GLU A 77 21.76 -11.18 -3.74
N GLN A 78 22.96 -11.40 -4.29
CA GLN A 78 23.57 -12.74 -4.33
C GLN A 78 23.79 -13.32 -2.92
N ASN A 79 24.38 -12.58 -1.99
CA ASN A 79 24.67 -13.09 -0.65
C ASN A 79 23.37 -13.40 0.11
N ILE A 80 22.40 -12.49 0.06
CA ILE A 80 21.12 -12.68 0.76
C ILE A 80 20.37 -13.88 0.20
N VAL A 81 20.37 -14.03 -1.13
CA VAL A 81 19.75 -15.18 -1.79
C VAL A 81 20.43 -16.48 -1.39
N ASP A 82 21.76 -16.53 -1.40
CA ASP A 82 22.51 -17.73 -1.01
C ASP A 82 22.27 -18.11 0.45
N ILE A 83 22.21 -17.13 1.36
CA ILE A 83 21.84 -17.36 2.77
C ILE A 83 20.44 -17.97 2.85
N ILE A 84 19.46 -17.43 2.13
CA ILE A 84 18.08 -17.93 2.16
C ILE A 84 18.01 -19.34 1.56
N THR A 85 18.53 -19.54 0.34
CA THR A 85 18.27 -20.75 -0.45
C THR A 85 19.21 -21.89 -0.12
N ASN A 86 20.46 -21.62 0.26
CA ASN A 86 21.50 -22.65 0.43
C ASN A 86 21.83 -22.91 1.90
N ASP A 87 21.59 -21.96 2.80
CA ASP A 87 21.86 -22.12 4.24
C ASP A 87 20.57 -22.26 5.06
N LEU A 88 19.78 -21.20 5.20
CA LEU A 88 18.61 -21.16 6.08
C LEU A 88 17.53 -22.17 5.68
N SER A 89 17.31 -22.40 4.37
CA SER A 89 16.36 -23.40 3.87
C SER A 89 16.65 -24.82 4.38
N GLN A 90 17.92 -25.12 4.69
CA GLN A 90 18.38 -26.44 5.14
C GLN A 90 18.35 -26.61 6.66
N LYS A 91 18.21 -25.52 7.42
CA LYS A 91 18.20 -25.55 8.89
C LYS A 91 16.90 -26.11 9.42
N SER A 92 16.99 -26.77 10.58
CA SER A 92 15.82 -27.20 11.35
C SER A 92 15.78 -26.40 12.64
N GLY A 93 14.77 -25.53 12.76
CA GLY A 93 14.55 -24.65 13.90
C GLY A 93 13.07 -24.41 14.10
N ASP A 94 12.72 -23.68 15.16
CA ASP A 94 11.34 -23.35 15.49
C ASP A 94 10.88 -22.09 14.74
N LEU A 95 11.76 -21.08 14.61
CA LEU A 95 11.43 -19.76 14.09
C LEU A 95 12.56 -19.17 13.23
N LEU A 96 12.17 -18.54 12.13
CA LEU A 96 12.99 -17.56 11.41
C LEU A 96 12.51 -16.15 11.78
N PHE A 97 13.37 -15.37 12.41
CA PHE A 97 13.16 -13.95 12.65
C PHE A 97 13.89 -13.15 11.56
N MET A 98 13.12 -12.52 10.68
CA MET A 98 13.63 -11.69 9.60
C MET A 98 13.40 -10.22 9.91
N PHE A 99 14.47 -9.43 9.87
CA PHE A 99 14.39 -7.97 9.87
C PHE A 99 15.02 -7.42 8.60
N TRP A 100 14.36 -6.45 7.97
CA TRP A 100 14.86 -5.75 6.81
C TRP A 100 14.69 -4.24 6.96
N ALA A 101 15.77 -3.48 6.83
CA ALA A 101 15.73 -2.03 6.70
C ALA A 101 16.48 -1.54 5.46
N GLY A 102 15.83 -0.68 4.69
CA GLY A 102 16.39 -0.10 3.47
C GLY A 102 15.31 0.40 2.51
N HIS A 103 15.65 0.52 1.22
CA HIS A 103 14.68 0.88 0.19
C HIS A 103 13.78 -0.28 -0.21
N GLY A 104 12.54 0.08 -0.54
CA GLY A 104 11.54 -0.83 -1.07
C GLY A 104 10.54 -0.09 -1.95
N LEU A 105 9.78 -0.85 -2.72
CA LEU A 105 8.76 -0.34 -3.63
C LEU A 105 7.68 -1.39 -3.89
N ILE A 106 6.61 -0.96 -4.56
CA ILE A 106 5.51 -1.82 -5.03
C ILE A 106 5.44 -1.79 -6.57
N THR A 107 5.38 -2.96 -7.20
CA THR A 107 5.21 -3.07 -8.67
C THR A 107 3.77 -2.79 -9.10
N SER A 108 3.52 -2.68 -10.40
CA SER A 108 2.15 -2.57 -10.95
C SER A 108 1.27 -3.77 -10.60
N GLU A 109 1.88 -4.95 -10.43
CA GLU A 109 1.24 -6.20 -10.01
C GLU A 109 1.13 -6.30 -8.48
N ARG A 110 1.41 -5.20 -7.76
CA ARG A 110 1.34 -5.11 -6.30
C ARG A 110 2.31 -6.02 -5.53
N ASN A 111 3.40 -6.40 -6.18
CA ASN A 111 4.44 -7.17 -5.51
C ASN A 111 5.41 -6.22 -4.80
N ARG A 112 5.73 -6.53 -3.54
CA ARG A 112 6.71 -5.79 -2.74
C ARG A 112 8.11 -6.23 -3.11
N ARG A 113 8.94 -5.23 -3.45
CA ARG A 113 10.34 -5.40 -3.79
C ARG A 113 11.22 -4.78 -2.73
N LEU A 114 12.24 -5.51 -2.30
CA LEU A 114 13.22 -5.06 -1.32
C LEU A 114 14.56 -4.86 -2.03
N LEU A 115 15.04 -3.61 -2.11
CA LEU A 115 16.24 -3.29 -2.91
C LEU A 115 17.51 -3.67 -2.15
N CYS A 116 18.39 -4.40 -2.83
CA CYS A 116 19.68 -4.85 -2.29
C CYS A 116 20.79 -3.80 -2.47
N ALA A 117 21.91 -3.94 -1.76
CA ALA A 117 23.00 -2.96 -1.77
C ALA A 117 23.67 -2.77 -3.15
N ASP A 118 23.64 -3.82 -3.98
CA ASP A 118 24.11 -3.83 -5.37
C ASP A 118 23.08 -3.28 -6.36
N ALA A 119 21.97 -2.72 -5.88
CA ALA A 119 21.05 -1.96 -6.72
C ALA A 119 21.71 -0.65 -7.20
N SER A 120 21.58 -0.38 -8.49
CA SER A 120 22.12 0.77 -9.19
C SER A 120 21.04 1.44 -10.05
N LYS A 121 21.36 2.60 -10.65
CA LYS A 121 20.42 3.32 -11.52
C LYS A 121 19.96 2.50 -12.73
N THR A 122 20.82 1.61 -13.24
CA THR A 122 20.55 0.80 -14.43
C THR A 122 20.05 -0.60 -14.10
N ASN A 123 20.42 -1.14 -12.94
CA ASN A 123 19.99 -2.46 -12.49
C ASN A 123 19.51 -2.42 -11.04
N TRP A 124 18.20 -2.56 -10.85
CA TRP A 124 17.57 -2.43 -9.53
C TRP A 124 17.53 -3.80 -8.84
N GLN A 125 18.70 -4.34 -8.48
CA GLN A 125 18.81 -5.62 -7.78
C GLN A 125 17.91 -5.63 -6.54
N ASN A 126 17.06 -6.66 -6.44
CA ASN A 126 16.01 -6.71 -5.43
C ASN A 126 15.49 -8.13 -5.21
N LEU A 127 14.85 -8.31 -4.06
CA LEU A 127 14.11 -9.52 -3.72
C LEU A 127 12.62 -9.34 -3.98
N ASP A 128 12.00 -10.37 -4.55
CA ASP A 128 10.54 -10.51 -4.57
C ASP A 128 10.04 -11.01 -3.21
N PHE A 129 9.64 -10.09 -2.34
CA PHE A 129 9.25 -10.42 -0.97
C PHE A 129 7.99 -11.30 -0.93
N ASN A 130 7.06 -11.11 -1.85
CA ASN A 130 5.87 -11.94 -1.97
C ASN A 130 6.25 -13.40 -2.28
N SER A 131 7.15 -13.62 -3.24
CA SER A 131 7.62 -14.97 -3.55
C SER A 131 8.46 -15.58 -2.42
N LEU A 132 9.22 -14.76 -1.67
CA LEU A 132 9.95 -15.22 -0.49
C LEU A 132 8.99 -15.75 0.58
N LEU A 133 7.90 -15.04 0.87
CA LEU A 133 6.88 -15.51 1.81
C LEU A 133 6.26 -16.85 1.37
N LEU A 134 6.10 -17.08 0.06
CA LEU A 134 5.65 -18.37 -0.48
C LEU A 134 6.68 -19.48 -0.25
N LEU A 135 7.97 -19.23 -0.47
CA LEU A 135 9.04 -20.19 -0.16
C LEU A 135 9.02 -20.55 1.32
N LEU A 136 9.03 -19.53 2.20
CA LEU A 136 9.02 -19.70 3.66
C LEU A 136 7.82 -20.54 4.14
N GLY A 137 6.65 -20.34 3.55
CA GLY A 137 5.43 -21.10 3.88
C GLY A 137 5.34 -22.50 3.25
N SER A 138 6.36 -22.95 2.53
CA SER A 138 6.33 -24.21 1.76
C SER A 138 7.22 -25.30 2.34
N ASP A 139 7.03 -26.53 1.85
CA ASP A 139 7.85 -27.71 2.19
C ASP A 139 9.30 -27.61 1.72
N SER A 140 9.62 -26.61 0.89
CA SER A 140 10.98 -26.27 0.48
C SER A 140 11.75 -25.44 1.50
N PHE A 141 11.10 -25.03 2.61
CA PHE A 141 11.73 -24.34 3.73
C PHE A 141 11.41 -25.07 5.04
N ARG A 142 12.45 -25.51 5.76
CA ARG A 142 12.29 -26.46 6.88
C ARG A 142 11.83 -25.82 8.19
N ILE A 143 12.15 -24.56 8.44
CA ILE A 143 11.70 -23.82 9.62
C ILE A 143 10.19 -23.50 9.44
N PRO A 144 9.30 -23.86 10.40
CA PRO A 144 7.86 -23.72 10.21
C PRO A 144 7.35 -22.30 10.45
N HIS A 145 7.93 -21.58 11.42
CA HIS A 145 7.41 -20.28 11.84
C HIS A 145 8.29 -19.13 11.40
N HIS A 146 7.66 -18.00 11.06
CA HIS A 146 8.33 -16.84 10.50
C HIS A 146 7.76 -15.56 11.10
N ILE A 147 8.65 -14.67 11.55
CA ILE A 147 8.32 -13.29 11.88
C ILE A 147 9.13 -12.42 10.93
N CYS A 148 8.46 -11.63 10.09
CA CYS A 148 9.11 -10.73 9.14
C CYS A 148 8.77 -9.28 9.48
N ILE A 149 9.78 -8.47 9.78
CA ILE A 149 9.65 -7.06 10.11
C ILE A 149 10.39 -6.27 9.03
N VAL A 150 9.67 -5.42 8.30
CA VAL A 150 10.21 -4.74 7.12
C VAL A 150 10.03 -3.23 7.26
N ASP A 151 11.15 -2.53 7.51
CA ASP A 151 11.27 -1.08 7.45
C ASP A 151 11.76 -0.63 6.07
N ALA A 152 10.82 -0.63 5.12
CA ALA A 152 11.07 -0.18 3.76
C ALA A 152 9.82 0.52 3.20
N CYS A 153 10.06 1.49 2.32
CA CYS A 153 8.98 2.18 1.60
C CYS A 153 8.16 1.20 0.74
N ALA A 154 6.94 1.62 0.39
CA ALA A 154 6.05 0.88 -0.49
C ALA A 154 5.53 1.76 -1.63
N ASN A 155 6.31 2.78 -2.01
CA ASN A 155 5.98 3.70 -3.10
C ASN A 155 5.77 2.92 -4.40
N TYR A 156 4.85 3.38 -5.24
CA TYR A 156 4.63 2.74 -6.52
C TYR A 156 5.85 2.93 -7.43
N LEU A 157 6.29 1.85 -8.08
CA LEU A 157 7.38 1.89 -9.06
C LEU A 157 7.17 2.99 -10.12
N LEU A 158 5.91 3.26 -10.46
CA LEU A 158 5.52 4.26 -11.45
C LEU A 158 5.90 5.70 -11.06
N GLU A 159 6.06 5.96 -9.77
CA GLU A 159 6.39 7.27 -9.19
C GLU A 159 7.91 7.47 -9.06
N SER A 160 8.70 6.40 -9.24
CA SER A 160 10.15 6.42 -9.07
C SER A 160 10.86 6.96 -10.32
N ARG A 161 11.63 8.06 -10.17
CA ARG A 161 12.39 8.69 -11.26
C ARG A 161 13.59 7.83 -11.67
N GLY A 162 13.80 7.63 -12.99
CA GLY A 162 14.98 6.92 -13.52
C GLY A 162 14.87 5.38 -13.53
N ARG A 163 13.65 4.84 -13.55
CA ARG A 163 13.35 3.40 -13.51
C ARG A 163 13.87 2.61 -14.73
N PRO A 164 14.28 1.34 -14.57
CA PRO A 164 14.57 0.44 -15.68
C PRO A 164 13.28 -0.02 -16.35
N ASN A 165 13.36 -0.41 -17.63
CA ASN A 165 12.22 -0.92 -18.40
C ASN A 165 11.76 -2.32 -17.96
N ASN A 166 12.60 -3.04 -17.23
CA ASN A 166 12.27 -4.33 -16.62
C ASN A 166 12.75 -4.29 -15.16
N LEU A 167 11.83 -4.03 -14.24
CA LEU A 167 12.08 -4.29 -12.84
C LEU A 167 11.90 -5.78 -12.62
N GLY A 168 12.91 -6.57 -13.03
CA GLY A 168 13.03 -7.94 -12.58
C GLY A 168 13.13 -8.00 -11.06
N GLY A 169 13.20 -9.19 -10.49
CA GLY A 169 13.49 -9.36 -9.07
C GLY A 169 13.77 -10.83 -8.80
N LYS A 170 14.62 -11.11 -7.81
CA LYS A 170 14.89 -12.50 -7.48
C LYS A 170 13.63 -13.14 -6.94
N GLN A 171 13.06 -14.03 -7.74
CA GLN A 171 11.98 -14.91 -7.34
C GLN A 171 12.54 -16.12 -6.60
N PHE A 172 11.81 -16.54 -5.57
CA PHE A 172 12.09 -17.73 -4.81
C PHE A 172 11.13 -18.84 -5.25
N PRO A 173 11.64 -19.93 -5.86
CA PRO A 173 10.82 -21.10 -6.14
C PRO A 173 10.24 -21.63 -4.83
N SER A 174 8.93 -21.87 -4.80
CA SER A 174 8.25 -22.43 -3.64
C SER A 174 7.77 -23.85 -3.94
N GLY A 175 7.74 -24.68 -2.89
CA GLY A 175 7.18 -26.02 -2.96
C GLY A 175 5.70 -26.04 -2.59
N LYS A 176 5.23 -27.13 -2.00
CA LYS A 176 3.83 -27.23 -1.56
C LYS A 176 3.64 -26.47 -0.25
N PRO A 177 2.53 -25.73 -0.06
CA PRO A 177 2.23 -25.08 1.22
C PRO A 177 2.22 -26.08 2.38
N ARG A 178 2.81 -25.69 3.51
CA ARG A 178 2.88 -26.51 4.72
C ARG A 178 1.73 -26.26 5.66
N LYS A 179 1.29 -27.33 6.34
CA LYS A 179 0.16 -27.22 7.26
C LYS A 179 0.49 -26.54 8.59
N ASP A 180 1.71 -26.76 9.06
CA ASP A 180 2.22 -26.29 10.34
C ASP A 180 2.86 -24.90 10.26
N SER A 181 2.96 -24.30 9.07
CA SER A 181 3.60 -23.00 8.93
C SER A 181 2.74 -21.86 9.48
N GLN A 182 3.39 -20.96 10.21
CA GLN A 182 2.78 -19.72 10.72
C GLN A 182 3.67 -18.55 10.36
N GLN A 183 3.09 -17.50 9.79
CA GLN A 183 3.84 -16.31 9.39
C GLN A 183 3.18 -15.07 9.97
N PHE A 184 3.96 -14.23 10.64
CA PHE A 184 3.57 -12.88 11.03
C PHE A 184 4.43 -11.89 10.27
N VAL A 185 3.81 -10.96 9.55
CA VAL A 185 4.52 -9.95 8.76
C VAL A 185 4.09 -8.58 9.23
N LEU A 186 5.06 -7.73 9.60
CA LEU A 186 4.87 -6.35 10.04
C LEU A 186 5.66 -5.43 9.11
N LEU A 187 4.98 -4.48 8.48
CA LEU A 187 5.51 -3.59 7.46
C LEU A 187 5.42 -2.14 7.95
N ALA A 188 6.47 -1.35 7.70
CA ALA A 188 6.51 0.06 8.10
C ALA A 188 5.42 0.92 7.47
N THR A 189 5.00 0.57 6.26
CA THR A 189 4.07 1.37 5.46
C THR A 189 3.04 0.54 4.71
N ARG A 190 1.88 1.16 4.47
CA ARG A 190 0.90 0.74 3.46
C ARG A 190 1.46 0.90 2.05
N GLU A 191 0.86 0.23 1.08
CA GLU A 191 1.15 0.50 -0.33
C GLU A 191 0.92 1.97 -0.67
N GLY A 192 1.86 2.56 -1.42
CA GLY A 192 1.84 3.98 -1.79
C GLY A 192 2.45 4.92 -0.75
N GLU A 193 2.89 4.43 0.41
CA GLU A 193 3.48 5.25 1.47
C GLU A 193 5.00 5.08 1.62
N THR A 194 5.64 6.17 2.08
CA THR A 194 7.08 6.28 2.30
C THR A 194 7.42 6.08 3.77
N ALA A 195 8.38 5.19 4.05
CA ALA A 195 8.90 4.98 5.40
C ALA A 195 9.71 6.20 5.87
N LYS A 196 9.53 6.62 7.12
CA LYS A 196 10.13 7.83 7.69
C LYS A 196 11.29 7.49 8.62
N VAL A 197 12.36 8.27 8.49
CA VAL A 197 13.57 8.15 9.30
C VAL A 197 13.62 9.28 10.33
N ASN A 198 13.96 8.94 11.57
CA ASN A 198 14.38 9.89 12.58
C ASN A 198 15.89 10.13 12.44
N SER A 199 16.27 11.12 11.65
CA SER A 199 17.68 11.41 11.35
C SER A 199 18.52 11.75 12.58
N SER A 200 17.92 12.30 13.63
CA SER A 200 18.64 12.64 14.87
C SER A 200 19.05 11.39 15.67
N ALA A 201 18.22 10.35 15.64
CA ALA A 201 18.43 9.10 16.35
C ALA A 201 18.99 7.97 15.45
N LYS A 202 19.24 8.27 14.16
CA LYS A 202 19.71 7.33 13.15
C LYS A 202 18.91 6.02 13.15
N THR A 203 17.60 6.13 13.02
CA THR A 203 16.66 4.99 13.11
C THR A 203 15.41 5.29 12.31
N GLY A 204 14.77 4.27 11.74
CA GLY A 204 13.40 4.38 11.24
C GLY A 204 12.43 4.60 12.40
N TYR A 205 11.45 5.50 12.25
CA TYR A 205 10.40 5.66 13.27
C TYR A 205 9.67 4.33 13.53
N PHE A 206 9.48 3.54 12.48
CA PHE A 206 8.86 2.21 12.59
C PHE A 206 9.77 1.23 13.32
N SER A 207 11.04 1.09 12.90
CA SER A 207 12.01 0.23 13.58
C SER A 207 12.14 0.58 15.07
N GLN A 208 12.16 1.88 15.42
CA GLN A 208 12.16 2.33 16.80
C GLN A 208 10.92 1.85 17.57
N ALA A 209 9.73 2.09 17.02
CA ALA A 209 8.47 1.69 17.65
C ALA A 209 8.39 0.17 17.88
N VAL A 210 8.83 -0.62 16.90
CA VAL A 210 8.86 -2.09 17.03
C VAL A 210 9.82 -2.50 18.14
N ARG A 211 11.03 -1.94 18.19
CA ARG A 211 12.02 -2.28 19.23
C ARG A 211 11.52 -1.91 20.63
N GLU A 212 10.89 -0.75 20.80
CA GLU A 212 10.29 -0.34 22.06
C GLU A 212 9.17 -1.31 22.48
N ALA A 213 8.30 -1.69 21.55
CA ALA A 213 7.25 -2.68 21.80
C ALA A 213 7.81 -4.06 22.17
N LEU A 214 8.90 -4.52 21.53
CA LEU A 214 9.56 -5.79 21.85
C LEU A 214 10.25 -5.77 23.22
N ALA A 215 10.80 -4.64 23.65
CA ALA A 215 11.52 -4.52 24.92
C ALA A 215 10.63 -4.70 26.16
N HIS A 216 9.31 -4.64 26.01
CA HIS A 216 8.34 -4.84 27.10
C HIS A 216 7.99 -6.31 27.38
N HIS A 217 8.62 -7.25 26.67
CA HIS A 217 8.25 -8.65 26.72
C HIS A 217 9.47 -9.56 26.85
N ASP A 218 9.30 -10.65 27.60
CA ASP A 218 10.20 -11.79 27.54
C ASP A 218 10.05 -12.53 26.20
N TRP A 219 11.04 -13.34 25.83
CA TRP A 219 11.00 -14.20 24.66
C TRP A 219 9.78 -15.15 24.65
N LEU A 220 8.94 -15.26 23.62
CA LEU A 220 8.74 -14.51 22.37
C LEU A 220 7.37 -13.80 22.49
N PRO A 221 7.26 -12.48 22.23
CA PRO A 221 6.00 -11.78 22.42
C PRO A 221 4.91 -12.20 21.46
N ASP A 222 3.66 -12.03 21.90
CA ASP A 222 2.52 -12.04 21.00
C ASP A 222 2.65 -10.87 20.02
N MET A 223 2.98 -11.18 18.76
CA MET A 223 3.25 -10.16 17.76
C MET A 223 2.04 -9.26 17.45
N LYS A 224 0.82 -9.71 17.77
CA LYS A 224 -0.36 -8.84 17.71
C LYS A 224 -0.29 -7.72 18.75
N VAL A 225 0.13 -8.06 19.98
CA VAL A 225 0.35 -7.08 21.05
C VAL A 225 1.44 -6.09 20.64
N VAL A 226 2.53 -6.58 20.03
CA VAL A 226 3.59 -5.71 19.48
C VAL A 226 3.02 -4.76 18.43
N ALA A 227 2.25 -5.27 17.46
CA ALA A 227 1.66 -4.46 16.40
C ALA A 227 0.64 -3.42 16.92
N ASP A 228 -0.15 -3.77 17.93
CA ASP A 228 -1.10 -2.85 18.56
C ASP A 228 -0.38 -1.71 19.30
N HIS A 229 0.73 -1.99 19.99
CA HIS A 229 1.57 -0.94 20.60
C HIS A 229 2.19 -0.02 19.54
N VAL A 230 2.74 -0.60 18.46
CA VAL A 230 3.28 0.17 17.33
C VAL A 230 2.20 1.10 16.77
N LYS A 231 1.00 0.58 16.52
CA LYS A 231 -0.14 1.38 16.03
C LYS A 231 -0.47 2.55 16.96
N GLN A 232 -0.55 2.31 18.26
CA GLN A 232 -0.83 3.36 19.25
C GLN A 232 0.23 4.47 19.24
N GLN A 233 1.51 4.12 19.09
CA GLN A 233 2.57 5.12 18.98
C GLN A 233 2.41 5.97 17.71
N PHE A 234 2.08 5.37 16.57
CA PHE A 234 1.89 6.11 15.31
C PHE A 234 0.64 6.99 15.28
N ASP A 235 -0.43 6.62 15.99
CA ASP A 235 -1.60 7.47 16.18
C ASP A 235 -1.24 8.79 16.90
N SER A 236 -0.24 8.77 17.78
CA SER A 236 0.28 9.97 18.47
C SER A 236 1.21 10.85 17.62
N LEU A 237 1.76 10.32 16.52
CA LEU A 237 2.70 10.99 15.62
C LEU A 237 2.03 11.60 14.37
N ASN A 238 0.72 11.86 14.45
CA ASN A 238 -0.08 12.45 13.38
C ASN A 238 -0.08 11.66 12.06
N LYS A 239 0.07 10.32 12.13
CA LYS A 239 -0.09 9.39 11.00
C LYS A 239 0.78 9.66 9.77
N GLN A 240 2.01 10.17 9.95
CA GLN A 240 2.92 10.45 8.82
C GLN A 240 3.36 9.21 8.02
N GLN A 241 3.14 8.02 8.58
CA GLN A 241 3.20 6.71 7.94
C GLN A 241 2.27 5.74 8.71
N LEU A 242 1.75 4.73 8.05
CA LEU A 242 0.83 3.77 8.65
C LEU A 242 1.38 2.34 8.58
N PRO A 243 1.92 1.82 9.70
CA PRO A 243 2.35 0.42 9.78
C PRO A 243 1.18 -0.54 9.52
N THR A 244 1.47 -1.66 8.85
CA THR A 244 0.50 -2.71 8.54
C THR A 244 1.04 -4.08 8.96
N TYR A 245 0.15 -5.00 9.32
CA TYR A 245 0.54 -6.38 9.55
C TYR A 245 -0.49 -7.37 9.04
N PHE A 246 -0.02 -8.58 8.75
CA PHE A 246 -0.89 -9.72 8.45
C PHE A 246 -0.32 -11.01 9.04
N TYR A 247 -1.20 -11.98 9.21
CA TYR A 247 -0.88 -13.29 9.74
C TYR A 247 -1.38 -14.39 8.80
N ARG A 248 -0.59 -15.42 8.55
CA ARG A 248 -0.94 -16.55 7.68
C ARG A 248 -0.77 -17.88 8.42
N ARG A 249 -1.82 -18.70 8.43
CA ARG A 249 -1.85 -20.10 8.92
C ARG A 249 -2.56 -20.98 7.89
N SER A 250 -2.22 -22.26 7.82
CA SER A 250 -2.76 -23.16 6.79
C SER A 250 -4.14 -23.79 7.11
N TRP A 251 -4.67 -24.44 6.06
CA TRP A 251 -6.01 -24.95 5.72
C TRP A 251 -6.89 -25.73 6.72
N ASP A 252 -6.50 -26.03 7.97
CA ASP A 252 -7.32 -26.92 8.83
C ASP A 252 -7.80 -26.29 10.17
N SER A 253 -7.68 -24.97 10.37
CA SER A 253 -8.35 -24.30 11.51
C SER A 253 -8.48 -22.79 11.27
N ASP A 254 -9.54 -22.41 10.56
CA ASP A 254 -9.92 -21.03 10.32
C ASP A 254 -10.26 -20.33 11.64
N ILE A 255 -9.32 -19.55 12.13
CA ILE A 255 -9.64 -18.22 12.65
C ILE A 255 -8.77 -17.26 11.86
N ASP A 256 -9.28 -16.85 10.70
CA ASP A 256 -8.93 -15.58 10.10
C ASP A 256 -9.35 -14.48 11.08
N VAL A 257 -8.48 -14.14 12.03
CA VAL A 257 -8.47 -12.78 12.57
C VAL A 257 -7.68 -11.94 11.56
N TYR A 258 -8.31 -11.79 10.40
CA TYR A 258 -7.90 -10.90 9.35
C TYR A 258 -7.99 -9.46 9.88
N HIS A 259 -6.85 -8.81 10.03
CA HIS A 259 -6.80 -7.37 10.19
C HIS A 259 -6.73 -6.78 8.78
N PRO A 260 -7.72 -5.99 8.35
CA PRO A 260 -8.01 -5.80 6.93
C PRO A 260 -6.84 -5.19 6.17
N ASN A 261 -6.27 -6.00 5.29
CA ASN A 261 -5.51 -5.56 4.13
C ASN A 261 -6.52 -4.91 3.13
N PRO A 262 -6.17 -3.77 2.51
CA PRO A 262 -6.99 -3.12 1.49
C PRO A 262 -7.24 -3.98 0.22
N PHE A 263 -6.73 -5.21 0.11
CA PHE A 263 -7.00 -6.15 -1.00
C PHE A 263 -7.99 -7.27 -0.71
N GLU A 264 -8.50 -7.42 0.52
CA GLU A 264 -9.69 -8.26 0.77
C GLU A 264 -10.92 -7.44 1.17
N VAL A 265 -10.78 -6.12 1.26
CA VAL A 265 -11.98 -5.27 1.25
C VAL A 265 -12.60 -5.38 -0.13
N ALA A 266 -13.68 -6.17 -0.23
CA ALA A 266 -14.46 -6.35 -1.44
C ALA A 266 -14.64 -5.03 -2.17
N HIS A 267 -14.18 -4.95 -3.43
CA HIS A 267 -14.28 -3.74 -4.23
C HIS A 267 -14.39 -4.02 -5.72
N ASN A 268 -14.92 -3.04 -6.44
CA ASN A 268 -14.93 -2.98 -7.90
C ASN A 268 -14.55 -1.56 -8.37
N ILE A 269 -13.65 -0.90 -7.64
CA ILE A 269 -13.17 0.45 -7.96
C ILE A 269 -12.56 0.40 -9.38
N PRO A 270 -13.00 1.28 -10.30
CA PRO A 270 -12.51 1.24 -11.68
C PRO A 270 -11.03 1.65 -11.73
N THR A 271 -10.34 1.12 -12.73
CA THR A 271 -8.99 1.58 -13.06
C THR A 271 -9.03 3.03 -13.54
N SER A 272 -8.08 3.83 -13.06
CA SER A 272 -7.92 5.21 -13.54
C SER A 272 -7.63 5.21 -15.04
N GLN A 273 -8.33 6.06 -15.79
CA GLN A 273 -8.06 6.28 -17.22
C GLN A 273 -6.99 7.36 -17.44
N ALA A 274 -6.50 8.00 -16.37
CA ALA A 274 -5.47 9.03 -16.44
C ALA A 274 -4.07 8.41 -16.62
N ARG A 275 -3.39 8.73 -17.72
CA ARG A 275 -2.02 8.24 -17.99
C ARG A 275 -0.96 8.81 -17.02
N LYS A 276 -1.18 10.03 -16.54
CA LYS A 276 -0.33 10.85 -15.65
C LYS A 276 -1.24 11.75 -14.84
N PHE A 277 -0.93 12.08 -13.59
CA PHE A 277 -1.83 12.87 -12.73
C PHE A 277 -1.03 13.66 -11.69
N VAL A 278 -1.70 14.64 -11.08
CA VAL A 278 -1.23 15.39 -9.91
C VAL A 278 -2.23 15.13 -8.80
N ASP A 279 -1.71 14.80 -7.62
CA ASP A 279 -2.55 14.45 -6.48
C ASP A 279 -3.18 15.71 -5.87
N ARG A 280 -4.51 15.73 -5.84
CA ARG A 280 -5.31 16.81 -5.26
C ARG A 280 -5.48 16.58 -3.75
N TYR A 281 -4.38 16.64 -2.99
CA TYR A 281 -4.36 16.33 -1.56
C TYR A 281 -5.37 17.14 -0.74
N GLN A 282 -5.45 18.45 -0.94
CA GLN A 282 -6.40 19.29 -0.21
C GLN A 282 -7.87 18.89 -0.48
N PRO A 283 -8.33 18.76 -1.75
CA PRO A 283 -9.68 18.23 -2.02
C PRO A 283 -9.96 16.83 -1.46
N LEU A 284 -8.95 15.95 -1.36
CA LEU A 284 -9.11 14.63 -0.73
C LEU A 284 -9.36 14.73 0.78
N GLU A 285 -8.61 15.60 1.47
CA GLU A 285 -8.78 15.88 2.90
C GLU A 285 -10.15 16.51 3.17
N GLU A 286 -10.55 17.52 2.38
CA GLU A 286 -11.87 18.16 2.48
C GLU A 286 -13.01 17.15 2.27
N LEU A 287 -12.86 16.25 1.29
CA LEU A 287 -13.82 15.17 1.06
C LEU A 287 -13.92 14.23 2.26
N HIS A 288 -12.78 13.88 2.87
CA HIS A 288 -12.75 13.04 4.07
C HIS A 288 -13.46 13.70 5.25
N GLN A 289 -13.24 15.00 5.47
CA GLN A 289 -13.90 15.76 6.53
C GLN A 289 -15.43 15.82 6.34
N LEU A 290 -15.90 16.02 5.09
CA LEU A 290 -17.34 16.01 4.80
C LEU A 290 -18.01 14.69 5.22
N PHE A 291 -17.31 13.56 5.11
CA PHE A 291 -17.82 12.25 5.51
C PHE A 291 -17.81 11.98 7.04
N GLN A 292 -17.21 12.86 7.84
CA GLN A 292 -17.30 12.78 9.31
C GLN A 292 -18.70 13.16 9.78
N ASP A 293 -19.27 14.21 9.20
CA ASP A 293 -20.57 14.75 9.61
C ASP A 293 -21.74 14.26 8.73
N ASN A 294 -21.45 13.69 7.56
CA ASN A 294 -22.48 13.36 6.56
C ASN A 294 -22.37 11.91 6.09
N THR A 295 -23.53 11.29 5.85
CA THR A 295 -23.60 9.95 5.25
C THR A 295 -23.61 9.97 3.73
N ILE A 296 -24.01 11.09 3.13
CA ILE A 296 -24.07 11.30 1.67
C ILE A 296 -23.31 12.58 1.34
N VAL A 297 -22.33 12.46 0.45
CA VAL A 297 -21.51 13.59 -0.03
C VAL A 297 -21.41 13.52 -1.56
N ALA A 298 -21.48 14.68 -2.21
CA ALA A 298 -21.30 14.80 -3.66
C ALA A 298 -20.02 15.55 -4.03
N ILE A 299 -19.38 15.16 -5.12
CA ILE A 299 -18.34 15.95 -5.80
C ILE A 299 -19.03 16.62 -6.99
N THR A 300 -19.08 17.95 -6.97
CA THR A 300 -19.76 18.76 -8.00
C THR A 300 -18.74 19.50 -8.86
N ASP A 301 -19.17 19.99 -10.02
CA ASP A 301 -18.30 20.75 -10.92
C ASP A 301 -18.48 22.25 -10.67
N ARG A 302 -17.45 22.91 -10.13
CA ARG A 302 -17.49 24.36 -9.91
C ARG A 302 -17.37 25.14 -11.21
N THR A 303 -16.74 24.56 -12.24
CA THR A 303 -16.39 25.26 -13.48
C THR A 303 -17.50 25.21 -14.53
N GLY A 304 -18.36 24.20 -14.47
CA GLY A 304 -19.38 23.91 -15.49
C GLY A 304 -18.81 23.39 -16.82
N LYS A 305 -17.48 23.37 -17.00
CA LYS A 305 -16.79 23.00 -18.25
C LYS A 305 -16.67 21.49 -18.43
N GLY A 306 -16.81 20.70 -17.35
CA GLY A 306 -16.50 19.29 -17.36
C GLY A 306 -14.99 19.01 -17.38
N GLY A 307 -14.60 17.76 -17.12
CA GLY A 307 -13.18 17.38 -17.20
C GLY A 307 -12.28 17.83 -16.04
N VAL A 308 -12.86 18.36 -14.94
CA VAL A 308 -12.12 18.78 -13.73
C VAL A 308 -11.57 17.63 -12.87
N GLY A 309 -11.88 16.37 -13.23
CA GLY A 309 -11.36 15.18 -12.53
C GLY A 309 -12.21 14.65 -11.37
N LYS A 310 -13.53 14.88 -11.35
CA LYS A 310 -14.43 14.40 -10.27
C LYS A 310 -14.37 12.88 -10.07
N THR A 311 -14.49 12.12 -11.16
CA THR A 311 -14.38 10.66 -11.14
C THR A 311 -13.00 10.20 -10.68
N GLU A 312 -11.93 10.84 -11.16
CA GLU A 312 -10.57 10.53 -10.71
C GLU A 312 -10.40 10.80 -9.20
N LEU A 313 -10.92 11.93 -8.69
CA LEU A 313 -10.89 12.24 -7.26
C LEU A 313 -11.66 11.19 -6.44
N ALA A 314 -12.82 10.71 -6.94
CA ALA A 314 -13.58 9.64 -6.31
C ALA A 314 -12.82 8.30 -6.30
N ILE A 315 -12.15 7.94 -7.41
CA ILE A 315 -11.28 6.74 -7.48
C ILE A 315 -10.17 6.86 -6.43
N ARG A 316 -9.48 7.99 -6.38
CA ARG A 316 -8.39 8.25 -5.42
C ARG A 316 -8.88 8.16 -3.98
N TYR A 317 -9.97 8.85 -3.66
CA TYR A 317 -10.55 8.81 -2.33
C TYR A 317 -10.91 7.38 -1.91
N SER A 318 -11.52 6.61 -2.82
CA SER A 318 -11.93 5.23 -2.58
C SER A 318 -10.72 4.35 -2.27
N TRP A 319 -9.63 4.49 -3.02
CA TRP A 319 -8.38 3.77 -2.75
C TRP A 319 -7.71 4.22 -1.44
N TYR A 320 -7.54 5.52 -1.20
CA TYR A 320 -6.89 6.04 0.01
C TYR A 320 -7.63 5.68 1.30
N ASN A 321 -8.96 5.53 1.23
CA ASN A 321 -9.79 5.28 2.39
C ASN A 321 -10.36 3.86 2.44
N LEU A 322 -9.91 2.95 1.58
CA LEU A 322 -10.55 1.64 1.40
C LEU A 322 -10.66 0.85 2.71
N GLU A 323 -9.64 0.90 3.55
CA GLU A 323 -9.63 0.23 4.86
C GLU A 323 -10.66 0.81 5.85
N ASN A 324 -11.07 2.07 5.67
CA ASN A 324 -12.12 2.68 6.48
C ASN A 324 -13.50 2.09 6.14
N TYR A 325 -13.60 1.26 5.10
CA TYR A 325 -14.84 0.63 4.63
C TYR A 325 -14.71 -0.89 4.61
N PRO A 326 -14.56 -1.56 5.77
CA PRO A 326 -14.38 -3.02 5.85
C PRO A 326 -15.57 -3.82 5.31
N GLY A 327 -16.74 -3.19 5.13
CA GLY A 327 -17.90 -3.81 4.48
C GLY A 327 -17.88 -3.72 2.94
N GLY A 328 -16.85 -3.12 2.35
CA GLY A 328 -16.63 -3.06 0.91
C GLY A 328 -16.78 -1.66 0.30
N CYS A 329 -16.22 -1.50 -0.90
CA CYS A 329 -16.35 -0.32 -1.75
C CYS A 329 -17.01 -0.69 -3.08
N CYS A 330 -18.32 -0.43 -3.20
CA CYS A 330 -19.10 -0.75 -4.39
C CYS A 330 -19.31 0.48 -5.27
N TRP A 331 -18.71 0.46 -6.45
CA TRP A 331 -18.86 1.41 -7.52
C TRP A 331 -20.06 1.04 -8.40
N LEU A 332 -21.00 1.98 -8.54
CA LEU A 332 -22.25 1.83 -9.27
C LEU A 332 -22.22 2.74 -10.49
N ASN A 333 -22.29 2.14 -11.66
CA ASN A 333 -22.36 2.87 -12.92
C ASN A 333 -23.82 3.09 -13.31
N LEU A 334 -24.21 4.33 -13.60
CA LEU A 334 -25.58 4.67 -14.01
C LEU A 334 -25.85 4.43 -15.51
N GLN A 335 -24.83 4.00 -16.27
CA GLN A 335 -24.93 3.67 -17.67
C GLN A 335 -24.84 2.14 -17.86
N GLY A 336 -25.93 1.52 -18.32
CA GLY A 336 -25.97 0.10 -18.66
C GLY A 336 -26.91 -0.71 -17.75
N VAL A 337 -26.33 -1.54 -16.88
CA VAL A 337 -27.03 -2.49 -16.00
C VAL A 337 -27.76 -1.74 -14.88
N ASP A 338 -28.94 -2.22 -14.45
CA ASP A 338 -29.65 -1.58 -13.34
C ASP A 338 -28.89 -1.70 -12.00
N ILE A 339 -29.12 -0.75 -11.09
CA ILE A 339 -28.38 -0.63 -9.82
C ILE A 339 -28.56 -1.86 -8.92
N VAL A 340 -29.75 -2.47 -8.90
CA VAL A 340 -30.04 -3.61 -8.03
C VAL A 340 -29.27 -4.85 -8.50
N THR A 341 -29.21 -5.06 -9.81
CA THR A 341 -28.38 -6.11 -10.41
C THR A 341 -26.91 -5.89 -10.09
N GLN A 342 -26.37 -4.67 -10.24
CA GLN A 342 -24.98 -4.36 -9.89
C GLN A 342 -24.66 -4.63 -8.42
N LEU A 343 -25.55 -4.25 -7.50
CA LEU A 343 -25.41 -4.55 -6.06
C LEU A 343 -25.41 -6.06 -5.78
N SER A 344 -26.30 -6.79 -6.46
CA SER A 344 -26.39 -8.25 -6.35
C SER A 344 -25.13 -8.94 -6.87
N GLU A 345 -24.65 -8.53 -8.04
CA GLU A 345 -23.47 -9.09 -8.69
C GLU A 345 -22.21 -8.81 -7.87
N PHE A 346 -22.06 -7.58 -7.37
CA PHE A 346 -20.97 -7.23 -6.47
C PHE A 346 -20.94 -8.15 -5.25
N ALA A 347 -22.08 -8.29 -4.57
CA ALA A 347 -22.18 -9.14 -3.39
C ALA A 347 -21.95 -10.63 -3.72
N PHE A 348 -22.42 -11.10 -4.87
CA PHE A 348 -22.24 -12.49 -5.31
C PHE A 348 -20.77 -12.80 -5.68
N VAL A 349 -20.12 -11.95 -6.46
CA VAL A 349 -18.72 -12.14 -6.91
C VAL A 349 -17.74 -12.07 -5.74
N ASN A 350 -18.10 -11.37 -4.66
CA ASN A 350 -17.29 -11.28 -3.44
C ASN A 350 -17.79 -12.23 -2.33
N ASP A 351 -18.57 -13.25 -2.66
CA ASP A 351 -19.01 -14.34 -1.76
C ASP A 351 -19.75 -13.88 -0.48
N PHE A 352 -20.58 -12.83 -0.57
CA PHE A 352 -21.32 -12.34 0.59
C PHE A 352 -22.40 -13.34 1.04
N PRO A 353 -22.55 -13.59 2.37
CA PRO A 353 -23.54 -14.52 2.88
C PRO A 353 -24.97 -14.19 2.46
N GLY A 354 -25.64 -15.14 1.81
CA GLY A 354 -27.03 -14.98 1.36
C GLY A 354 -27.18 -14.47 -0.08
N PHE A 355 -26.11 -14.44 -0.87
CA PHE A 355 -26.15 -14.22 -2.32
C PHE A 355 -25.83 -15.53 -3.07
N PRO A 356 -26.41 -15.76 -4.27
CA PRO A 356 -27.29 -14.86 -5.01
C PRO A 356 -28.68 -14.76 -4.36
N MET A 357 -29.38 -13.66 -4.60
CA MET A 357 -30.70 -13.42 -4.01
C MET A 357 -31.75 -14.44 -4.46
N PRO A 358 -32.80 -14.70 -3.65
CA PRO A 358 -33.94 -15.51 -4.07
C PRO A 358 -34.61 -14.94 -5.34
N LYS A 359 -34.94 -15.83 -6.28
CA LYS A 359 -35.70 -15.47 -7.48
C LYS A 359 -37.14 -15.07 -7.10
N ASN A 360 -37.75 -14.14 -7.86
CA ASN A 360 -39.14 -13.65 -7.72
C ASN A 360 -39.40 -12.55 -6.65
N LEU A 361 -38.41 -11.75 -6.30
CA LEU A 361 -38.60 -10.55 -5.47
C LEU A 361 -38.93 -9.32 -6.34
N SER A 362 -39.79 -8.43 -5.84
CA SER A 362 -39.96 -7.08 -6.44
C SER A 362 -38.65 -6.28 -6.36
N ILE A 363 -38.46 -5.27 -7.21
CA ILE A 363 -37.24 -4.42 -7.21
C ILE A 363 -36.98 -3.81 -5.81
N ALA A 364 -38.03 -3.28 -5.16
CA ALA A 364 -37.93 -2.73 -3.81
C ALA A 364 -37.53 -3.79 -2.78
N SER A 365 -38.04 -5.02 -2.92
CA SER A 365 -37.69 -6.14 -2.04
C SER A 365 -36.26 -6.65 -2.27
N GLN A 366 -35.78 -6.64 -3.52
CA GLN A 366 -34.39 -6.98 -3.85
C GLN A 366 -33.42 -5.96 -3.26
N LEU A 367 -33.72 -4.67 -3.41
CA LEU A 367 -32.91 -3.60 -2.82
C LEU A 367 -32.86 -3.70 -1.28
N ALA A 368 -34.02 -3.89 -0.64
CA ALA A 368 -34.09 -4.11 0.81
C ALA A 368 -33.31 -5.37 1.24
N TYR A 369 -33.34 -6.43 0.42
CA TYR A 369 -32.54 -7.63 0.64
C TYR A 369 -31.04 -7.32 0.58
N CYS A 370 -30.57 -6.57 -0.44
CA CYS A 370 -29.18 -6.14 -0.56
C CYS A 370 -28.71 -5.42 0.71
N TRP A 371 -29.47 -4.44 1.19
CA TRP A 371 -29.11 -3.70 2.41
C TRP A 371 -29.10 -4.56 3.67
N LYS A 372 -30.04 -5.50 3.78
CA LYS A 372 -30.16 -6.38 4.95
C LYS A 372 -29.08 -7.45 4.99
N LYS A 373 -28.68 -8.00 3.83
CA LYS A 373 -27.77 -9.14 3.71
C LYS A 373 -26.33 -8.78 3.37
N TRP A 374 -26.04 -7.51 3.09
CA TRP A 374 -24.68 -7.03 2.90
C TRP A 374 -23.76 -7.46 4.06
N GLN A 375 -22.52 -7.86 3.78
CA GLN A 375 -21.55 -8.25 4.81
C GLN A 375 -21.32 -7.13 5.85
N PRO A 376 -20.99 -7.42 7.12
CA PRO A 376 -20.79 -6.39 8.17
C PRO A 376 -19.72 -5.32 7.87
N GLY A 377 -19.70 -4.21 8.62
CA GLY A 377 -18.68 -3.15 8.49
C GLY A 377 -19.17 -1.83 7.84
N LYS A 378 -18.35 -0.78 7.85
CA LYS A 378 -18.68 0.47 7.12
C LYS A 378 -18.56 0.22 5.61
N VAL A 379 -19.46 0.77 4.79
CA VAL A 379 -19.49 0.52 3.32
C VAL A 379 -19.40 1.85 2.58
N LEU A 380 -18.63 1.91 1.50
CA LEU A 380 -18.66 3.03 0.55
C LEU A 380 -19.40 2.62 -0.71
N LEU A 381 -20.48 3.34 -1.03
CA LEU A 381 -21.18 3.26 -2.31
C LEU A 381 -20.80 4.47 -3.14
N VAL A 382 -20.31 4.26 -4.36
CA VAL A 382 -19.95 5.36 -5.28
C VAL A 382 -20.93 5.36 -6.45
N PHE A 383 -21.77 6.38 -6.54
CA PHE A 383 -22.63 6.65 -7.69
C PHE A 383 -21.91 7.63 -8.62
N ASP A 384 -21.26 7.08 -9.65
CA ASP A 384 -20.50 7.88 -10.60
C ASP A 384 -21.39 8.38 -11.75
N ASN A 385 -21.11 9.60 -12.19
CA ASN A 385 -21.73 10.25 -13.34
C ASN A 385 -23.27 10.44 -13.19
N VAL A 386 -23.74 10.81 -11.99
CA VAL A 386 -25.14 11.16 -11.75
C VAL A 386 -25.48 12.43 -12.53
N THR A 387 -26.49 12.38 -13.39
CA THR A 387 -26.98 13.56 -14.13
C THR A 387 -28.19 14.18 -13.46
N ASN A 388 -29.06 13.36 -12.85
CA ASN A 388 -30.19 13.80 -12.04
C ASN A 388 -30.31 12.94 -10.78
N ILE A 389 -30.56 13.57 -9.63
CA ILE A 389 -30.73 12.87 -8.34
C ILE A 389 -31.92 11.92 -8.32
N ASP A 390 -32.97 12.18 -9.12
CA ASP A 390 -34.11 11.28 -9.26
C ASP A 390 -33.70 9.88 -9.78
N GLN A 391 -32.54 9.75 -10.43
CA GLN A 391 -32.03 8.47 -10.90
C GLN A 391 -31.58 7.55 -9.77
N ILE A 392 -31.21 8.11 -8.61
CA ILE A 392 -30.60 7.35 -7.52
C ILE A 392 -31.41 7.39 -6.23
N LYS A 393 -32.35 8.32 -6.07
CA LYS A 393 -33.08 8.54 -4.81
C LYS A 393 -33.73 7.28 -4.23
N ASP A 394 -34.31 6.43 -5.10
CA ASP A 394 -35.01 5.21 -4.70
C ASP A 394 -34.03 4.05 -4.40
N TYR A 395 -32.75 4.23 -4.74
CA TYR A 395 -31.67 3.26 -4.54
C TYR A 395 -30.73 3.64 -3.39
N LEU A 396 -31.02 4.72 -2.65
CA LEU A 396 -30.20 5.12 -1.51
C LEU A 396 -30.38 4.16 -0.33
N PRO A 397 -29.30 3.88 0.44
CA PRO A 397 -29.40 3.06 1.64
C PRO A 397 -30.23 3.78 2.72
N PRO A 398 -30.80 3.03 3.69
CA PRO A 398 -31.55 3.62 4.80
C PRO A 398 -30.74 4.68 5.57
N MET A 399 -31.39 5.77 5.97
CA MET A 399 -30.77 6.83 6.77
C MET A 399 -30.22 6.29 8.10
N GLY A 400 -29.09 6.84 8.55
CA GLY A 400 -28.44 6.45 9.81
C GLY A 400 -27.73 5.09 9.77
N SER A 401 -27.61 4.47 8.60
CA SER A 401 -26.93 3.19 8.44
C SER A 401 -25.40 3.31 8.34
N ARG A 402 -24.72 2.16 8.28
CA ARG A 402 -23.27 2.02 8.09
C ARG A 402 -22.77 2.34 6.68
N PHE A 403 -23.69 2.61 5.74
CA PHE A 403 -23.36 2.97 4.37
C PHE A 403 -22.97 4.45 4.28
N ARG A 404 -21.97 4.74 3.46
CA ARG A 404 -21.58 6.07 3.03
C ARG A 404 -21.73 6.15 1.52
N VAL A 405 -22.27 7.27 1.04
CA VAL A 405 -22.58 7.45 -0.37
C VAL A 405 -21.75 8.60 -0.92
N LEU A 406 -20.93 8.32 -1.92
CA LEU A 406 -20.21 9.30 -2.71
C LEU A 406 -20.88 9.44 -4.06
N ILE A 407 -21.23 10.66 -4.45
CA ILE A 407 -21.84 10.97 -5.73
C ILE A 407 -20.86 11.80 -6.55
N THR A 408 -20.64 11.47 -7.83
CA THR A 408 -20.02 12.43 -8.77
C THR A 408 -21.09 12.98 -9.70
N THR A 409 -21.16 14.30 -9.85
CA THR A 409 -22.18 14.93 -10.69
C THR A 409 -21.74 16.29 -11.22
N ARG A 410 -22.34 16.70 -12.34
CA ARG A 410 -22.20 18.08 -12.85
C ARG A 410 -23.23 19.03 -12.25
N SER A 411 -24.28 18.50 -11.61
CA SER A 411 -25.29 19.35 -10.96
C SER A 411 -24.71 20.01 -9.72
N SER A 412 -24.88 21.32 -9.61
CA SER A 412 -24.55 22.09 -8.40
C SER A 412 -25.71 22.18 -7.41
N GLN A 413 -26.91 21.75 -7.81
CA GLN A 413 -28.12 21.81 -7.00
C GLN A 413 -28.47 20.41 -6.51
N LEU A 414 -28.03 20.09 -5.29
CA LEU A 414 -28.30 18.81 -4.64
C LEU A 414 -28.77 19.06 -3.21
N PRO A 415 -29.64 18.19 -2.67
CA PRO A 415 -30.06 18.26 -1.27
C PRO A 415 -28.97 17.76 -0.29
N TYR A 416 -27.77 17.44 -0.78
CA TYR A 416 -26.67 16.84 -0.01
C TYR A 416 -25.48 17.79 0.07
N ARG A 417 -24.64 17.61 1.08
CA ARG A 417 -23.36 18.33 1.16
C ARG A 417 -22.49 17.98 -0.03
N SER A 418 -21.84 18.98 -0.60
CA SER A 418 -21.03 18.83 -1.79
C SER A 418 -19.67 19.48 -1.68
N LEU A 419 -18.65 18.83 -2.24
CA LEU A 419 -17.34 19.38 -2.54
C LEU A 419 -17.34 19.94 -3.99
N PRO A 420 -17.33 21.27 -4.16
CA PRO A 420 -17.27 21.89 -5.49
C PRO A 420 -15.85 21.82 -6.05
N LEU A 421 -15.59 20.86 -6.93
CA LEU A 421 -14.27 20.65 -7.52
C LEU A 421 -14.01 21.65 -8.66
N GLY A 422 -12.93 22.41 -8.53
CA GLY A 422 -12.49 23.42 -9.49
C GLY A 422 -11.36 22.98 -10.41
N GLU A 423 -10.83 23.95 -11.16
CA GLU A 423 -9.59 23.82 -11.94
C GLU A 423 -8.38 23.47 -11.05
N LEU A 424 -7.30 22.99 -11.67
CA LEU A 424 -6.03 22.84 -10.99
C LEU A 424 -5.42 24.23 -10.71
N PRO A 425 -4.74 24.43 -9.58
CA PRO A 425 -3.78 25.52 -9.45
C PRO A 425 -2.81 25.54 -10.64
N GLU A 426 -2.42 26.73 -11.10
CA GLU A 426 -1.56 26.87 -12.28
C GLU A 426 -0.26 26.06 -12.16
N THR A 427 0.32 26.01 -10.96
CA THR A 427 1.51 25.20 -10.65
C THR A 427 1.29 23.71 -10.86
N GLU A 428 0.13 23.18 -10.45
CA GLU A 428 -0.24 21.77 -10.64
C GLU A 428 -0.61 21.49 -12.10
N ALA A 429 -1.23 22.45 -12.80
CA ALA A 429 -1.52 22.35 -14.23
C ALA A 429 -0.22 22.25 -15.05
N LEU A 430 0.77 23.09 -14.74
CA LEU A 430 2.10 23.05 -15.34
C LEU A 430 2.83 21.75 -15.00
N GLU A 431 2.71 21.27 -13.76
CA GLU A 431 3.26 19.97 -13.37
C GLU A 431 2.65 18.82 -14.16
N LEU A 432 1.32 18.78 -14.30
CA LEU A 432 0.63 17.78 -15.11
C LEU A 432 1.11 17.81 -16.56
N LEU A 433 1.21 19.02 -17.14
CA LEU A 433 1.69 19.21 -18.50
C LEU A 433 3.14 18.72 -18.66
N ALA A 434 4.00 18.99 -17.68
CA ALA A 434 5.39 18.52 -17.65
C ALA A 434 5.50 17.00 -17.51
N GLN A 435 4.57 16.36 -16.79
CA GLN A 435 4.49 14.89 -16.75
C GLN A 435 4.03 14.28 -18.07
N LEU A 436 3.19 14.99 -18.84
CA LEU A 436 2.65 14.54 -20.11
C LEU A 436 3.62 14.74 -21.28
N LEU A 437 4.31 15.88 -21.33
CA LEU A 437 5.16 16.30 -22.44
C LEU A 437 6.66 16.20 -22.17
N GLY A 438 7.05 16.01 -20.91
CA GLY A 438 8.44 16.01 -20.47
C GLY A 438 8.85 17.33 -19.81
N LYS A 439 9.60 17.24 -18.71
CA LYS A 439 9.98 18.40 -17.88
C LYS A 439 10.88 19.38 -18.62
N GLU A 440 11.83 18.88 -19.40
CA GLU A 440 12.80 19.71 -20.13
C GLU A 440 12.12 20.60 -21.16
N LEU A 441 11.13 20.06 -21.88
CA LEU A 441 10.36 20.81 -22.88
C LEU A 441 9.54 21.93 -22.22
N VAL A 442 8.78 21.61 -21.17
CA VAL A 442 7.97 22.60 -20.45
C VAL A 442 8.83 23.68 -19.79
N GLN A 443 10.01 23.33 -19.27
CA GLN A 443 10.94 24.32 -18.71
C GLN A 443 11.55 25.23 -19.77
N LYS A 444 11.91 24.68 -20.93
CA LYS A 444 12.47 25.46 -22.05
C LYS A 444 11.44 26.46 -22.61
N GLU A 445 10.16 26.10 -22.61
CA GLU A 445 9.06 26.91 -23.16
C GLU A 445 8.04 27.32 -22.08
N LEU A 446 8.52 27.70 -20.89
CA LEU A 446 7.67 27.94 -19.71
C LEU A 446 6.56 28.98 -19.96
N GLU A 447 6.88 30.07 -20.65
CA GLU A 447 5.89 31.12 -20.94
C GLU A 447 4.75 30.59 -21.83
N PHE A 448 5.10 29.79 -22.84
CA PHE A 448 4.11 29.18 -23.73
C PHE A 448 3.29 28.11 -22.99
N ALA A 449 3.94 27.26 -22.20
CA ALA A 449 3.28 26.25 -21.38
C ALA A 449 2.28 26.87 -20.39
N THR A 450 2.65 28.01 -19.79
CA THR A 450 1.77 28.76 -18.88
C THR A 450 0.55 29.30 -19.61
N LYS A 451 0.75 29.96 -20.77
CA LYS A 451 -0.35 30.42 -21.63
C LYS A 451 -1.25 29.28 -22.08
N LEU A 452 -0.68 28.12 -22.40
CA LEU A 452 -1.43 26.93 -22.79
C LEU A 452 -2.30 26.40 -21.62
N CYS A 453 -1.76 26.34 -20.40
CA CYS A 453 -2.52 25.95 -19.22
C CYS A 453 -3.72 26.89 -18.98
N GLN A 454 -3.49 28.20 -19.06
CA GLN A 454 -4.53 29.22 -18.93
C GLN A 454 -5.57 29.11 -20.05
N PHE A 455 -5.13 28.86 -21.29
CA PHE A 455 -6.02 28.72 -22.45
C PHE A 455 -6.97 27.53 -22.31
N VAL A 456 -6.49 26.39 -21.81
CA VAL A 456 -7.35 25.23 -21.53
C VAL A 456 -8.09 25.34 -20.20
N GLY A 457 -7.97 26.47 -19.49
CA GLY A 457 -8.64 26.75 -18.22
C GLY A 457 -8.16 25.88 -17.07
N CYS A 458 -6.90 25.43 -17.09
CA CYS A 458 -6.27 24.61 -16.05
C CYS A 458 -7.07 23.36 -15.64
N VAL A 459 -7.90 22.82 -16.54
CA VAL A 459 -8.63 21.56 -16.27
C VAL A 459 -7.84 20.36 -16.79
N PRO A 460 -7.76 19.24 -16.03
CA PRO A 460 -7.00 18.06 -16.43
C PRO A 460 -7.31 17.57 -17.84
N LEU A 461 -8.60 17.45 -18.19
CA LEU A 461 -9.00 16.98 -19.53
C LEU A 461 -8.45 17.86 -20.66
N GLY A 462 -8.45 19.18 -20.47
CA GLY A 462 -7.91 20.13 -21.44
C GLY A 462 -6.42 19.94 -21.64
N LEU A 463 -5.67 19.68 -20.56
CA LEU A 463 -4.23 19.43 -20.60
C LEU A 463 -3.90 18.10 -21.29
N TYR A 464 -4.64 17.02 -21.04
CA TYR A 464 -4.45 15.77 -21.79
C TYR A 464 -4.70 15.95 -23.28
N ASN A 465 -5.76 16.67 -23.65
CA ASN A 465 -6.09 16.92 -25.05
C ASN A 465 -4.99 17.75 -25.74
N ALA A 466 -4.51 18.82 -25.10
CA ALA A 466 -3.42 19.62 -25.61
C ALA A 466 -2.14 18.80 -25.78
N ALA A 467 -1.79 17.97 -24.79
CA ALA A 467 -0.61 17.12 -24.86
C ALA A 467 -0.71 16.01 -25.92
N ALA A 468 -1.91 15.45 -26.11
CA ALA A 468 -2.17 14.43 -27.13
C ALA A 468 -2.03 14.99 -28.56
N LEU A 469 -2.44 16.24 -28.78
CA LEU A 469 -2.21 16.93 -30.06
C LEU A 469 -0.72 17.14 -30.33
N TYR A 470 0.06 17.49 -29.31
CA TYR A 470 1.51 17.64 -29.43
C TYR A 470 2.23 16.29 -29.68
N SER A 471 1.73 15.19 -29.10
CA SER A 471 2.34 13.85 -29.21
C SER A 471 2.08 13.15 -30.55
N LYS A 472 1.36 13.77 -31.49
CA LYS A 472 1.19 13.30 -32.88
C LYS A 472 2.02 14.17 -33.84
N PRO A 473 3.28 13.82 -34.17
CA PRO A 473 3.95 14.41 -35.33
C PRO A 473 3.64 13.56 -36.58
N GLY A 474 2.84 14.10 -37.49
CA GLY A 474 2.54 13.48 -38.79
C GLY A 474 1.23 13.93 -39.45
N SER A 475 1.00 15.23 -39.61
CA SER A 475 0.13 15.80 -40.68
C SER A 475 0.41 17.30 -40.84
N THR A 476 1.65 17.61 -41.19
CA THR A 476 2.13 18.30 -42.43
C THR A 476 3.52 18.83 -42.16
#